data_AF-A0A7W5DX54-F1
#
_entry.id   AF-A0A7W5DX54-F1
#
_cell.length_a   1.000
_cell.length_b   1.000
_cell.length_c   1.000
_cell.angle_alpha   90.00
_cell.angle_beta   90.00
_cell.angle_gamma   90.00
#
_symmetry.space_group_name_H-M   'P 1'
#
loop_
_entity.id
_entity.type
_entity.pdbx_description
1 polymer ?
#
loop_
_entity_poly.entity_id
_entity_poly.type
_entity_poly.pdbx_seq_one_letter_code
_entity_poly.pdbx_strand_id
1 'polypeptide(L)'
;MFATQIVIDDAMAQNLFQPIVSEAAEPRSSPLLQDGEVSPIFVDSRDHAGALRAASDPQADIEHANGVEANLSTDRKPSGKLAVIVGTLGRSNSIDLLVEFGKFNVEAATR
;
A
#
# COMPACT_ATOMS: atom_id res chain seq x y z
N MET A 1 8.88 -10.50 49.16
CA MET A 1 7.91 -9.95 48.19
C MET A 1 8.69 -9.02 47.27
N PHE A 2 9.21 -9.55 46.15
CA PHE A 2 10.01 -8.77 45.22
C PHE A 2 9.10 -8.30 44.08
N ALA A 3 8.92 -6.99 43.98
CA ALA A 3 8.31 -6.38 42.82
C ALA A 3 9.38 -6.28 41.73
N THR A 4 9.28 -7.11 40.69
CA THR A 4 10.04 -6.91 39.46
C THR A 4 9.38 -5.76 38.72
N GLN A 5 9.97 -4.57 38.82
CA GLN A 5 9.60 -3.43 37.99
C GLN A 5 10.02 -3.76 36.55
N ILE A 6 9.06 -3.94 35.64
CA ILE A 6 9.34 -3.95 34.20
C ILE A 6 9.69 -2.50 33.84
N VAL A 7 10.97 -2.21 33.69
CA VAL A 7 11.41 -0.98 33.02
C VAL A 7 11.25 -1.25 31.53
N ILE A 8 10.29 -0.56 30.90
CA ILE A 8 10.21 -0.54 29.44
C ILE A 8 11.26 0.46 28.98
N ASP A 9 12.42 -0.05 28.57
CA ASP A 9 13.44 0.78 27.93
C ASP A 9 12.89 1.33 26.60
N ASP A 10 13.22 2.59 26.29
CA ASP A 10 12.74 3.35 25.13
C ASP A 10 12.96 2.61 23.78
N ALA A 11 13.98 1.73 23.74
CA ALA A 11 14.26 0.82 22.63
C ALA A 11 13.15 -0.23 22.37
N MET A 12 12.39 -0.64 23.39
CA MET A 12 11.25 -1.55 23.25
C MET A 12 9.99 -0.81 22.74
N ALA A 13 9.84 0.47 23.07
CA ALA A 13 8.74 1.32 22.58
C ALA A 13 8.90 1.71 21.11
N GLN A 14 10.14 1.84 20.63
CA GLN A 14 10.46 2.14 19.23
C GLN A 14 10.16 1.00 18.24
N ASN A 15 9.88 -0.21 18.72
CA ASN A 15 9.64 -1.40 17.88
C ASN A 15 8.16 -1.60 17.46
N LEU A 16 7.30 -0.59 17.69
CA LEU A 16 5.88 -0.65 17.33
C LEU A 16 5.59 -0.21 15.89
N PHE A 17 6.52 0.49 15.23
CA PHE A 17 6.39 0.87 13.82
C PHE A 17 7.62 0.42 13.05
N GLN A 18 7.46 -0.65 12.27
CA GLN A 18 8.46 -1.02 11.29
C GLN A 18 8.24 -0.18 10.03
N PRO A 19 9.28 0.50 9.51
CA PRO A 19 9.17 1.22 8.25
C PRO A 19 8.84 0.23 7.14
N ILE A 20 7.79 0.53 6.37
CA ILE A 20 7.33 -0.30 5.24
C ILE A 20 7.85 0.22 3.88
N VAL A 21 8.62 1.31 3.91
CA VAL A 21 9.26 1.93 2.75
C VAL A 21 10.77 1.97 3.01
N SER A 22 11.56 1.62 2.01
CA SER A 22 13.03 1.63 2.03
C SER A 22 13.54 2.34 0.77
N GLU A 23 14.57 3.17 0.92
CA GLU A 23 15.25 3.82 -0.22
C GLU A 23 16.23 2.85 -0.91
N ALA A 24 16.56 1.73 -0.28
CA ALA A 24 17.43 0.71 -0.82
C ALA A 24 16.60 -0.46 -1.38
N ALA A 25 17.09 -1.05 -2.47
CA ALA A 25 16.50 -2.28 -3.00
C ALA A 25 16.73 -3.44 -2.02
N GLU A 26 15.65 -4.08 -1.61
CA GLU A 26 15.68 -5.22 -0.69
C GLU A 26 15.19 -6.51 -1.36
N PRO A 27 15.76 -7.68 -1.01
CA PRO A 27 15.24 -8.96 -1.49
C PRO A 27 13.76 -9.14 -1.12
N ARG A 28 12.95 -9.57 -2.10
CA ARG A 28 11.50 -9.81 -1.93
C ARG A 28 10.68 -8.53 -1.66
N SER A 29 11.21 -7.36 -1.98
CA SER A 29 10.45 -6.10 -2.00
C SER A 29 9.62 -5.95 -3.29
N SER A 30 8.65 -5.03 -3.25
CA SER A 30 7.91 -4.57 -4.42
C SER A 30 8.36 -3.13 -4.73
N PRO A 31 9.17 -2.90 -5.79
CA PRO A 31 9.65 -1.56 -6.11
C PRO A 31 8.50 -0.59 -6.40
N LEU A 32 8.42 0.48 -5.62
CA LEU A 32 7.54 1.61 -5.90
C LEU A 32 8.16 2.52 -6.97
N LEU A 33 9.48 2.71 -6.90
CA LEU A 33 10.32 3.41 -7.85
C LEU A 33 11.59 2.58 -8.07
N GLN A 34 11.96 2.34 -9.33
CA GLN A 34 13.23 1.70 -9.68
C GLN A 34 13.70 2.17 -11.05
N ASP A 35 14.97 2.57 -11.15
CA ASP A 35 15.60 2.97 -12.42
C ASP A 35 14.82 4.04 -13.22
N GLY A 36 14.13 4.95 -12.51
CA GLY A 36 13.31 6.01 -13.10
C GLY A 36 11.89 5.57 -13.51
N GLU A 37 11.52 4.32 -13.25
CA GLU A 37 10.18 3.78 -13.50
C GLU A 37 9.38 3.70 -12.20
N VAL A 38 8.13 4.17 -12.24
CA VAL A 38 7.22 4.17 -11.10
C VAL A 38 6.15 3.11 -11.28
N SER A 39 5.88 2.35 -10.22
CA SER A 39 4.81 1.35 -10.22
C SER A 39 3.44 2.01 -10.51
N PRO A 40 2.64 1.46 -11.45
CA PRO A 40 1.34 2.03 -11.78
C PRO A 40 0.37 1.91 -10.61
N ILE A 41 -0.53 2.88 -10.49
CA ILE A 41 -1.58 2.93 -9.49
C ILE A 41 -2.91 2.55 -10.16
N PHE A 42 -3.64 1.63 -9.55
CA PHE A 42 -4.96 1.20 -10.02
C PHE A 42 -6.01 1.37 -8.93
N VAL A 43 -7.14 1.97 -9.31
CA VAL A 43 -8.35 2.07 -8.47
C VAL A 43 -9.56 1.66 -9.32
N ASP A 44 -10.45 0.79 -8.85
CA ASP A 44 -11.62 0.39 -9.66
C ASP A 44 -12.54 1.60 -9.89
N SER A 45 -12.92 1.89 -11.14
CA SER A 45 -13.80 3.02 -11.46
C SER A 45 -15.18 2.96 -10.78
N ARG A 46 -15.58 1.79 -10.29
CA ARG A 46 -16.82 1.62 -9.52
C ARG A 46 -16.66 1.88 -8.04
N ASP A 47 -15.45 2.12 -7.52
CA ASP A 47 -15.22 2.41 -6.11
C ASP A 47 -15.91 3.71 -5.65
N HIS A 48 -15.83 4.01 -4.37
CA HIS A 48 -16.34 5.26 -3.84
C HIS A 48 -15.60 6.45 -4.45
N ALA A 49 -16.33 7.54 -4.70
CA ALA A 49 -15.75 8.80 -5.20
C ALA A 49 -14.60 9.30 -4.32
N GLY A 50 -14.63 9.01 -3.02
CA GLY A 50 -13.54 9.30 -2.10
C GLY A 50 -12.26 8.51 -2.38
N ALA A 51 -12.37 7.25 -2.77
CA ALA A 51 -11.22 6.41 -3.13
C ALA A 51 -10.62 6.84 -4.47
N LEU A 52 -11.47 7.13 -5.47
CA LEU A 52 -11.04 7.63 -6.77
C LEU A 52 -10.27 8.95 -6.64
N ARG A 53 -10.76 9.88 -5.82
CA ARG A 53 -10.07 11.13 -5.50
C ARG A 53 -8.78 10.86 -4.71
N ALA A 54 -8.84 10.05 -3.66
CA ALA A 54 -7.67 9.80 -2.83
C ALA A 54 -6.54 9.10 -3.60
N ALA A 55 -6.83 8.38 -4.67
CA ALA A 55 -5.81 7.74 -5.50
C ALA A 55 -4.89 8.74 -6.23
N SER A 56 -5.33 9.98 -6.48
CA SER A 56 -4.47 11.01 -7.06
C SER A 56 -3.48 11.61 -6.07
N ASP A 57 -3.75 11.53 -4.76
CA ASP A 57 -2.87 12.11 -3.74
C ASP A 57 -1.52 11.36 -3.70
N PRO A 58 -1.47 10.01 -3.59
CA PRO A 58 -0.23 9.25 -3.71
C PRO A 58 0.48 9.42 -5.06
N GLN A 59 -0.27 9.62 -6.16
CA GLN A 59 0.32 9.87 -7.47
C GLN A 59 1.15 11.15 -7.46
N ALA A 60 0.57 12.25 -6.94
CA ALA A 60 1.24 13.54 -6.83
C ALA A 60 2.38 13.51 -5.81
N ASP A 61 2.21 12.80 -4.69
CA ASP A 61 3.27 12.65 -3.67
C ASP A 61 4.49 11.90 -4.24
N ILE A 62 4.26 10.84 -5.02
CA ILE A 62 5.34 10.09 -5.69
C ILE A 62 6.04 10.98 -6.72
N GLU A 63 5.28 11.70 -7.55
CA GLU A 63 5.86 12.65 -8.53
C GLU A 63 6.69 13.73 -7.85
N HIS A 64 6.21 14.30 -6.73
CA HIS A 64 6.96 15.30 -5.99
C HIS A 64 8.26 14.74 -5.39
N ALA A 65 8.25 13.48 -4.93
CA ALA A 65 9.42 12.87 -4.32
C ALA A 65 10.53 12.51 -5.33
N ASN A 66 10.19 12.21 -6.60
CA ASN A 66 11.14 11.65 -7.55
C ASN A 66 11.16 12.30 -8.95
N GLY A 67 10.22 13.19 -9.25
CA GLY A 67 10.09 13.89 -10.54
C GLY A 67 9.46 13.07 -11.67
N VAL A 68 8.90 11.89 -11.38
CA VAL A 68 8.29 10.97 -12.34
C VAL A 68 6.85 10.65 -11.91
N GLU A 69 5.90 10.97 -12.79
CA GLU A 69 4.48 10.72 -12.52
C GLU A 69 4.12 9.23 -12.68
N ALA A 70 3.47 8.65 -11.67
CA ALA A 70 2.93 7.30 -11.75
C ALA A 70 1.75 7.24 -12.74
N ASN A 71 1.63 6.16 -13.52
CA ASN A 71 0.42 5.94 -14.31
C ASN A 71 -0.76 5.57 -13.40
N LEU A 72 -1.78 6.43 -13.34
CA LEU A 72 -3.05 6.16 -12.66
C LEU A 72 -4.11 5.67 -13.64
N SER A 73 -4.68 4.49 -13.40
CA SER A 73 -5.73 3.88 -14.23
C SER A 73 -6.95 3.47 -13.41
N THR A 74 -8.14 3.73 -13.96
CA THR A 74 -9.42 3.41 -13.31
C THR A 74 -10.16 2.23 -13.93
N ASP A 75 -9.95 1.99 -15.22
CA ASP A 75 -10.76 1.05 -16.01
C ASP A 75 -9.99 -0.16 -16.50
N ARG A 76 -8.67 -0.03 -16.61
CA ARG A 76 -7.79 -1.11 -17.09
C ARG A 76 -6.77 -1.44 -16.02
N LYS A 77 -6.83 -2.67 -15.52
CA LYS A 77 -5.80 -3.22 -14.65
C LYS A 77 -4.45 -3.15 -15.36
N PRO A 78 -3.37 -2.70 -14.69
CA PRO A 78 -2.04 -2.69 -15.28
C PRO A 78 -1.62 -4.10 -15.71
N SER A 79 -0.98 -4.23 -16.88
CA SER A 79 -0.47 -5.50 -17.40
C SER A 79 0.93 -5.87 -16.86
N GLY A 80 1.43 -5.12 -15.87
CA GLY A 80 2.73 -5.30 -15.25
C GLY A 80 2.73 -6.38 -14.15
N LYS A 81 3.94 -6.71 -13.67
CA LYS A 81 4.12 -7.65 -12.54
C LYS A 81 3.74 -7.03 -11.19
N LEU A 82 3.79 -5.71 -11.10
CA LEU A 82 3.58 -4.94 -9.88
C LEU A 82 2.65 -3.76 -10.18
N ALA A 83 1.83 -3.43 -9.19
CA ALA A 83 0.95 -2.28 -9.20
C ALA A 83 0.59 -1.94 -7.75
N VAL A 84 0.37 -0.66 -7.48
CA VAL A 84 -0.31 -0.20 -6.26
C VAL A 84 -1.81 -0.30 -6.51
N ILE A 85 -2.53 -1.03 -5.65
CA ILE A 85 -3.98 -1.21 -5.79
C ILE A 85 -4.67 -0.48 -4.65
N VAL A 86 -5.55 0.45 -5.00
CA VAL A 86 -6.37 1.21 -4.05
C VAL A 86 -7.83 0.78 -4.23
N GLY A 87 -8.53 0.58 -3.11
CA GLY A 87 -9.98 0.43 -3.16
C GLY A 87 -10.63 -0.06 -1.88
N THR A 88 -11.93 -0.29 -1.98
CA THR A 88 -12.82 -0.66 -0.88
C THR A 88 -13.34 -2.08 -1.06
N LEU A 89 -13.29 -2.86 0.02
CA LEU A 89 -13.88 -4.21 0.07
C LEU A 89 -15.39 -4.17 -0.20
N GLY A 90 -15.89 -5.08 -1.03
CA GLY A 90 -17.29 -5.16 -1.46
C GLY A 90 -17.69 -4.18 -2.56
N ARG A 91 -16.74 -3.40 -3.09
CA ARG A 91 -16.98 -2.41 -4.15
C ARG A 91 -15.95 -2.47 -5.27
N SER A 92 -14.68 -2.58 -4.91
CA SER A 92 -13.59 -2.78 -5.86
C SER A 92 -13.49 -4.25 -6.26
N ASN A 93 -13.81 -4.56 -7.51
CA ASN A 93 -13.78 -5.94 -7.99
C ASN A 93 -12.36 -6.51 -8.03
N SER A 94 -11.32 -5.69 -8.17
CA SER A 94 -9.94 -6.16 -7.99
C SER A 94 -9.70 -6.67 -6.57
N ILE A 95 -10.15 -5.94 -5.55
CA ILE A 95 -9.96 -6.34 -4.15
C ILE A 95 -10.82 -7.56 -3.84
N ASP A 96 -12.08 -7.55 -4.27
CA ASP A 96 -13.00 -8.67 -4.03
C ASP A 96 -12.47 -9.97 -4.64
N LEU A 97 -11.95 -9.92 -5.87
CA LEU A 97 -11.31 -11.10 -6.50
C LEU A 97 -10.05 -11.53 -5.76
N LEU A 98 -9.23 -10.60 -5.23
CA LEU A 98 -8.05 -10.98 -4.42
C LEU A 98 -8.46 -11.70 -3.14
N VAL A 99 -9.57 -11.28 -2.51
CA VAL A 99 -10.12 -11.95 -1.32
C VAL A 99 -10.71 -13.31 -1.70
N GLU A 100 -11.52 -13.36 -2.76
CA GLU A 100 -12.15 -14.59 -3.26
C GLU A 100 -11.12 -15.67 -3.61
N PHE A 101 -10.02 -15.30 -4.27
CA PHE A 101 -8.93 -16.21 -4.61
C PHE A 101 -7.93 -16.44 -3.46
N GLY A 102 -8.21 -15.94 -2.25
CA GLY A 102 -7.37 -16.14 -1.06
C GLY A 102 -5.99 -15.49 -1.16
N LYS A 103 -5.83 -14.44 -2.00
CA LYS A 103 -4.60 -13.66 -2.17
C LYS A 103 -4.51 -12.49 -1.20
N PHE A 104 -5.63 -12.08 -0.61
CA PHE A 104 -5.70 -11.02 0.39
C PHE A 104 -6.66 -11.42 1.52
N ASN A 105 -6.19 -11.35 2.77
CA ASN A 105 -7.02 -11.64 3.95
C ASN A 105 -7.47 -10.31 4.58
N VAL A 106 -8.77 -10.17 4.79
CA VAL A 106 -9.42 -8.95 5.28
C VAL A 106 -10.06 -9.10 6.66
N GLU A 107 -9.83 -10.19 7.38
CA GLU A 107 -10.40 -10.43 8.72
C GLU A 107 -10.12 -9.27 9.70
N ALA A 108 -8.94 -8.64 9.60
CA ALA A 108 -8.57 -7.50 10.42
C ALA A 108 -9.31 -6.20 10.05
N ALA A 109 -9.86 -6.10 8.85
CA ALA A 109 -10.52 -4.90 8.31
C ALA A 109 -12.05 -4.89 8.48
N THR A 110 -12.66 -6.01 8.89
CA THR A 110 -14.12 -6.20 8.95
C THR A 110 -14.69 -6.19 10.38
N ARG A 111 -14.10 -5.42 11.30
CA ARG A 111 -14.58 -5.32 12.70
C ARG A 111 -15.64 -4.25 12.92
#